data_AF-A0A7K2FK76-F1
#
_entry.id   AF-A0A7K2FK76-F1
#
_cell.length_a   1.000
_cell.length_b   1.000
_cell.length_c   1.000
_cell.angle_alpha   90.00
_cell.angle_beta   90.00
_cell.angle_gamma   90.00
#
_symmetry.space_group_name_H-M   'P 1'
#
loop_
_entity.id
_entity.type
_entity.pdbx_description
1 polymer ?
#
loop_
_entity_poly.entity_id
_entity_poly.type
_entity_poly.pdbx_seq_one_letter_code
_entity_poly.pdbx_strand_id
1 'polypeptide(L)'
;MDGGTAVLSERAYSEAIGGRIPAYLATLYLPAPLPREGRIALWSPDGTPLPEPDGSSGTITELTVVRRHGATVRRRQVPALTLPLMDALPLLANARHDAAAHPATVCWGAAALHALRLAARGRLLPGLTPSGHDAWRAGPLEPDDIAHLRAVAAALPAEGHAVPLPGEGPLRLPEPEALVRSFLDAVADTLPRTPAAPHTGGRPFAAREPQPLPGAHDWAAEVAAGMDAGVRISLRLDLSAYAVFDAGDDSGSRAAGAAVVQVHSLADPTLVTDAAALWAGEADTAFGPRARVDAALAVRRAA
;
A
#
# COMPACT_ATOMS: atom_id res chain seq x y z
N MET A 1 1.91 -18.42 -40.78
CA MET A 1 2.36 -17.28 -39.95
C MET A 1 1.40 -17.24 -38.77
N ASP A 2 1.63 -18.11 -37.80
CA ASP A 2 0.82 -18.17 -36.58
C ASP A 2 1.63 -17.54 -35.45
N GLY A 3 1.15 -16.39 -34.99
CA GLY A 3 1.71 -15.64 -33.87
C GLY A 3 1.42 -16.37 -32.57
N GLY A 4 2.42 -17.09 -32.07
CA GLY A 4 2.42 -17.60 -30.71
C GLY A 4 2.45 -16.46 -29.71
N THR A 5 1.33 -16.22 -29.03
CA THR A 5 1.28 -15.48 -27.78
C THR A 5 2.14 -16.21 -26.76
N ALA A 6 3.32 -15.66 -26.48
CA ALA A 6 4.18 -16.12 -25.41
C ALA A 6 3.45 -15.91 -24.07
N VAL A 7 2.94 -17.00 -23.51
CA VAL A 7 2.56 -17.08 -22.11
C VAL A 7 3.85 -16.90 -21.32
N LEU A 8 4.12 -15.68 -20.86
CA LEU A 8 5.26 -15.39 -20.00
C LEU A 8 5.07 -16.14 -18.68
N SER A 9 5.69 -17.31 -18.58
CA SER A 9 5.71 -18.10 -17.36
C SER A 9 6.37 -17.30 -16.23
N GLU A 10 5.82 -17.44 -15.03
CA GLU A 10 6.26 -16.93 -13.71
C GLU A 10 7.77 -17.06 -13.40
N ARG A 11 8.52 -17.83 -14.20
CA ARG A 11 9.97 -18.08 -14.05
C ARG A 11 10.88 -16.97 -14.61
N ALA A 12 10.38 -15.99 -15.33
CA ALA A 12 11.22 -15.01 -16.03
C ALA A 12 11.56 -13.73 -15.23
N TYR A 13 11.20 -13.63 -13.95
CA TYR A 13 11.19 -12.35 -13.22
C TYR A 13 12.38 -12.13 -12.25
N SER A 14 13.43 -12.98 -12.27
CA SER A 14 14.44 -13.03 -11.19
C SER A 14 15.90 -13.31 -11.61
N GLU A 15 16.31 -13.08 -12.85
CA GLU A 15 17.71 -13.35 -13.24
C GLU A 15 18.68 -12.16 -13.14
N ALA A 16 18.19 -10.91 -13.05
CA ALA A 16 19.03 -9.70 -13.10
C ALA A 16 20.08 -9.52 -12.00
N ILE A 17 19.88 -10.21 -10.88
CA ILE A 17 20.82 -10.23 -9.75
C ILE A 17 20.99 -11.66 -9.19
N GLY A 18 20.71 -12.69 -9.99
CA GLY A 18 20.69 -14.08 -9.51
C GLY A 18 19.73 -14.30 -8.34
N GLY A 19 18.63 -13.53 -8.30
CA GLY A 19 17.65 -13.53 -7.21
C GLY A 19 18.10 -12.90 -5.88
N ARG A 20 19.27 -12.25 -5.81
CA ARG A 20 19.76 -11.60 -4.57
C ARG A 20 20.47 -10.27 -4.82
N ILE A 21 20.19 -9.28 -3.97
CA ILE A 21 20.92 -8.00 -3.98
C ILE A 21 22.34 -8.23 -3.45
N PRO A 22 23.40 -7.87 -4.22
CA PRO A 22 24.76 -7.96 -3.72
C PRO A 22 24.95 -7.21 -2.39
N ALA A 23 25.66 -7.85 -1.45
CA ALA A 23 25.87 -7.39 -0.08
C ALA A 23 26.39 -5.94 0.04
N TYR A 24 27.21 -5.50 -0.91
CA TYR A 24 27.81 -4.15 -0.91
C TYR A 24 26.88 -3.05 -1.44
N LEU A 25 25.71 -3.40 -1.99
CA LEU A 25 24.76 -2.42 -2.51
C LEU A 25 23.80 -1.97 -1.43
N ALA A 26 23.76 -0.65 -1.22
CA ALA A 26 22.73 0.01 -0.44
C ALA A 26 21.47 0.18 -1.30
N THR A 27 20.31 -0.07 -0.67
CA THR A 27 19.00 0.18 -1.27
C THR A 27 18.47 1.53 -0.82
N LEU A 28 17.80 2.25 -1.73
CA LEU A 28 16.96 3.40 -1.41
C LEU A 28 15.66 3.37 -2.20
N TYR A 29 14.63 3.97 -1.63
CA TYR A 29 13.36 4.22 -2.29
C TYR A 29 13.35 5.60 -2.93
N LEU A 30 12.91 5.68 -4.19
CA LEU A 30 12.69 6.90 -4.96
C LEU A 30 11.19 7.14 -5.10
N PRO A 31 10.60 8.09 -4.34
CA PRO A 31 9.21 8.46 -4.49
C PRO A 31 8.92 9.07 -5.87
N ALA A 32 7.69 8.89 -6.34
CA ALA A 32 7.17 9.52 -7.55
C ALA A 32 5.82 10.22 -7.25
N PRO A 33 5.36 11.18 -8.09
CA PRO A 33 4.08 11.84 -7.89
C PRO A 33 2.89 10.88 -7.82
N LEU A 34 2.95 9.79 -8.60
CA LEU A 34 2.07 8.63 -8.45
C LEU A 34 2.80 7.57 -7.63
N PRO A 35 2.23 7.10 -6.50
CA PRO A 35 2.94 6.15 -5.64
C PRO A 35 3.42 4.89 -6.38
N ARG A 36 2.57 4.29 -7.24
CA ARG A 36 2.93 3.12 -8.08
C ARG A 36 4.05 3.33 -9.09
N GLU A 37 4.46 4.57 -9.36
CA GLU A 37 5.61 4.88 -10.22
C GLU A 37 6.91 5.02 -9.44
N GLY A 38 6.85 4.88 -8.11
CA GLY A 38 8.03 4.84 -7.26
C GLY A 38 8.98 3.72 -7.69
N ARG A 39 10.27 3.91 -7.40
CA ARG A 39 11.33 2.98 -7.81
C ARG A 39 12.25 2.63 -6.66
N ILE A 40 12.92 1.50 -6.76
CA ILE A 40 14.03 1.13 -5.89
C ILE A 40 15.33 1.38 -6.63
N ALA A 41 16.29 2.03 -5.99
CA ALA A 41 17.63 2.19 -6.53
C ALA A 41 18.65 1.44 -5.66
N LEU A 42 19.51 0.67 -6.31
CA LEU A 42 20.63 -0.04 -5.69
C LEU A 42 21.91 0.69 -6.10
N TRP A 43 22.70 1.13 -5.12
CA TRP A 43 23.93 1.89 -5.35
C TRP A 43 25.05 1.43 -4.42
N SER A 44 26.29 1.68 -4.80
CA SER A 44 27.47 1.26 -4.04
C SER A 44 28.04 2.41 -3.20
N PRO A 45 27.97 2.37 -1.86
CA PRO A 45 28.58 3.37 -0.98
C PRO A 45 30.10 3.47 -1.14
N ASP A 46 30.78 2.37 -1.47
CA ASP A 46 32.24 2.38 -1.62
C ASP A 46 32.70 2.65 -3.06
N GLY A 47 31.76 2.75 -4.01
CA GLY A 47 32.06 2.97 -5.42
C GLY A 47 32.45 1.71 -6.19
N THR A 48 32.33 0.53 -5.58
CA THR A 48 32.37 -0.77 -6.27
C THR A 48 31.42 -0.76 -7.48
N PRO A 49 31.88 -1.17 -8.68
CA PRO A 49 31.05 -1.20 -9.88
C PRO A 49 29.74 -1.98 -9.69
N LEU A 50 28.68 -1.51 -10.32
CA LEU A 50 27.38 -2.19 -10.32
C LEU A 50 27.43 -3.47 -11.19
N PRO A 51 26.63 -4.50 -10.87
CA PRO A 51 26.45 -5.63 -11.76
C PRO A 51 25.84 -5.16 -13.09
N GLU A 52 26.22 -5.81 -14.20
CA GLU A 52 25.62 -5.53 -15.50
C GLU A 52 24.14 -5.94 -15.49
N PRO A 53 23.23 -5.08 -15.97
CA PRO A 53 21.82 -5.43 -16.10
C PRO A 53 21.67 -6.47 -17.22
N ASP A 54 21.07 -7.61 -16.91
CA ASP A 54 20.87 -8.73 -17.86
C ASP A 54 19.66 -8.55 -18.80
N GLY A 55 19.20 -7.31 -18.99
CA GLY A 55 18.07 -6.97 -19.86
C GLY A 55 16.68 -7.17 -19.25
N SER A 56 16.57 -7.75 -18.04
CA SER A 56 15.28 -7.94 -17.36
C SER A 56 15.04 -6.88 -16.28
N SER A 57 14.50 -5.74 -16.72
CA SER A 57 13.84 -4.68 -15.92
C SER A 57 14.67 -3.64 -15.14
N GLY A 58 15.94 -3.90 -14.86
CA GLY A 58 16.84 -2.91 -14.27
C GLY A 58 17.37 -1.90 -15.29
N THR A 59 17.47 -0.63 -14.91
CA THR A 59 18.16 0.40 -15.72
C THR A 59 19.23 1.09 -14.89
N ILE A 60 20.44 1.26 -15.44
CA ILE A 60 21.47 2.07 -14.82
C ILE A 60 21.13 3.55 -15.03
N THR A 61 21.02 4.29 -13.93
CA THR A 61 20.72 5.72 -13.91
C THR A 61 21.74 6.46 -13.06
N GLU A 62 22.03 7.72 -13.37
CA GLU A 62 22.78 8.59 -12.47
C GLU A 62 21.89 9.06 -11.31
N LEU A 63 22.37 8.84 -10.09
CA LEU A 63 21.69 9.22 -8.86
C LEU A 63 22.53 10.23 -8.08
N THR A 64 21.90 11.34 -7.70
CA THR A 64 22.52 12.29 -6.77
C THR A 64 22.32 11.83 -5.35
N VAL A 65 23.42 11.56 -4.65
CA VAL A 65 23.42 11.19 -3.22
C VAL A 65 24.21 12.21 -2.41
N VAL A 66 23.81 12.39 -1.15
CA VAL A 66 24.56 13.14 -0.15
C VAL A 66 25.46 12.17 0.59
N ARG A 67 26.76 12.47 0.60
CA ARG A 67 27.76 11.67 1.33
C ARG A 67 28.55 12.56 2.27
N ARG A 68 29.05 11.93 3.34
CA ARG A 68 30.07 12.57 4.19
C ARG A 68 31.31 12.89 3.36
N HIS A 69 31.87 14.06 3.61
CA HIS A 69 33.11 14.55 3.02
C HIS A 69 33.89 15.29 4.11
N GLY A 70 34.79 14.56 4.78
CA GLY A 70 35.43 15.03 6.00
C GLY A 70 34.39 15.32 7.09
N ALA A 71 34.43 16.52 7.67
CA ALA A 71 33.45 17.00 8.64
C ALA A 71 32.18 17.59 8.02
N THR A 72 32.05 17.57 6.69
CA THR A 72 30.92 18.15 5.95
C THR A 72 30.15 17.09 5.17
N VAL A 73 29.10 17.49 4.46
CA VAL A 73 28.38 16.64 3.50
C VAL A 73 28.38 17.30 2.12
N ARG A 74 28.44 16.49 1.06
CA ARG A 74 28.41 16.97 -0.33
C ARG A 74 27.54 16.08 -1.21
N ARG A 75 26.97 16.69 -2.25
CA ARG A 75 26.32 15.97 -3.36
C ARG A 75 27.39 15.25 -4.18
N ARG A 76 27.09 14.02 -4.59
CA ARG A 76 27.88 13.20 -5.51
C ARG A 76 26.93 12.55 -6.49
N GLN A 77 27.27 12.54 -7.77
CA GLN A 77 26.63 11.66 -8.73
C GLN A 77 27.24 10.27 -8.60
N VAL A 78 26.38 9.25 -8.54
CA VAL A 78 26.77 7.84 -8.49
C VAL A 78 25.89 7.06 -9.45
N PRO A 79 26.41 6.00 -10.10
CA PRO A 79 25.54 5.09 -10.82
C PRO A 79 24.64 4.34 -9.82
N ALA A 80 23.39 4.11 -10.20
CA ALA A 80 22.45 3.27 -9.46
C ALA A 80 21.69 2.35 -10.43
N LEU A 81 21.51 1.09 -10.03
CA LEU A 81 20.63 0.15 -10.71
C LEU A 81 19.21 0.37 -10.19
N THR A 82 18.33 0.88 -11.06
CA THR A 82 16.99 1.29 -10.67
C THR A 82 15.93 0.33 -11.20
N LEU A 83 15.13 -0.23 -10.29
CA LEU A 83 14.11 -1.24 -10.52
C LEU A 83 12.70 -0.67 -10.28
N PRO A 84 11.69 -1.05 -11.08
CA PRO A 84 10.29 -0.92 -10.71
C PRO A 84 9.99 -1.64 -9.39
N LEU A 85 8.98 -1.17 -8.64
CA LEU A 85 8.64 -1.74 -7.33
C LEU A 85 8.30 -3.24 -7.39
N MET A 86 7.50 -3.68 -8.35
CA MET A 86 7.12 -5.09 -8.49
C MET A 86 8.31 -6.04 -8.60
N ASP A 87 9.38 -5.56 -9.22
CA ASP A 87 10.55 -6.38 -9.53
C ASP A 87 11.52 -6.36 -8.35
N ALA A 88 11.57 -5.24 -7.63
CA ALA A 88 12.39 -5.11 -6.42
C ALA A 88 11.78 -5.84 -5.21
N LEU A 89 10.47 -5.98 -5.11
CA LEU A 89 9.79 -6.53 -3.92
C LEU A 89 10.27 -7.95 -3.54
N PRO A 90 10.34 -8.95 -4.46
CA PRO A 90 10.87 -10.27 -4.13
C PRO A 90 12.32 -10.23 -3.63
N LEU A 91 13.14 -9.35 -4.23
CA LEU A 91 14.56 -9.20 -3.91
C LEU A 91 14.75 -8.61 -2.50
N LEU A 92 13.98 -7.57 -2.17
CA LEU A 92 13.97 -6.94 -0.85
C LEU A 92 13.44 -7.88 0.23
N ALA A 93 12.37 -8.63 -0.08
CA ALA A 93 11.85 -9.64 0.83
C ALA A 93 12.95 -10.65 1.17
N ASN A 94 13.67 -11.19 0.18
CA ASN A 94 14.75 -12.14 0.41
C ASN A 94 15.92 -11.55 1.21
N ALA A 95 16.33 -10.31 0.89
CA ALA A 95 17.50 -9.68 1.49
C ALA A 95 17.37 -9.41 3.00
N ARG A 96 16.15 -9.27 3.54
CA ARG A 96 15.92 -8.96 4.97
C ARG A 96 16.49 -10.02 5.94
N HIS A 97 16.70 -11.25 5.48
CA HIS A 97 17.24 -12.36 6.28
C HIS A 97 18.71 -12.62 6.00
N ASP A 98 19.30 -11.90 5.05
CA ASP A 98 20.69 -12.07 4.69
C ASP A 98 21.55 -11.22 5.63
N ALA A 99 22.30 -11.89 6.52
CA ALA A 99 23.19 -11.23 7.45
C ALA A 99 24.36 -10.49 6.77
N ALA A 100 24.65 -10.81 5.50
CA ALA A 100 25.64 -10.11 4.69
C ALA A 100 25.05 -8.91 3.93
N ALA A 101 23.72 -8.78 3.84
CA ALA A 101 23.11 -7.68 3.12
C ALA A 101 23.43 -6.33 3.77
N HIS A 102 23.56 -5.31 2.93
CA HIS A 102 23.75 -3.94 3.40
C HIS A 102 22.62 -3.54 4.37
N PRO A 103 22.89 -2.86 5.50
CA PRO A 103 21.86 -2.51 6.49
C PRO A 103 20.67 -1.73 5.91
N ALA A 104 20.92 -0.82 4.97
CA ALA A 104 19.85 -0.11 4.23
C ALA A 104 18.92 -1.07 3.49
N THR A 105 19.48 -2.10 2.85
CA THR A 105 18.75 -3.13 2.11
C THR A 105 17.92 -4.00 3.05
N VAL A 106 18.46 -4.35 4.22
CA VAL A 106 17.70 -5.06 5.26
C VAL A 106 16.52 -4.23 5.76
N CYS A 107 16.71 -2.92 6.01
CA CYS A 107 15.63 -2.02 6.44
C CYS A 107 14.52 -1.90 5.39
N TRP A 108 14.88 -1.70 4.12
CA TRP A 108 13.89 -1.68 3.03
C TRP A 108 13.21 -3.03 2.81
N GLY A 109 13.91 -4.14 3.08
CA GLY A 109 13.33 -5.48 3.13
C GLY A 109 12.29 -5.65 4.24
N ALA A 110 12.56 -5.09 5.43
CA ALA A 110 11.59 -5.06 6.53
C ALA A 110 10.36 -4.20 6.17
N ALA A 111 10.57 -3.01 5.60
CA ALA A 111 9.48 -2.16 5.10
C ALA A 111 8.64 -2.86 4.01
N ALA A 112 9.28 -3.60 3.10
CA ALA A 112 8.61 -4.34 2.04
C ALA A 112 7.70 -5.43 2.61
N LEU A 113 8.20 -6.22 3.57
CA LEU A 113 7.39 -7.22 4.25
C LEU A 113 6.22 -6.59 5.03
N HIS A 114 6.45 -5.44 5.67
CA HIS A 114 5.39 -4.70 6.36
C HIS A 114 4.27 -4.30 5.41
N ALA A 115 4.62 -3.67 4.29
CA ALA A 115 3.66 -3.29 3.26
C ALA A 115 2.88 -4.49 2.69
N LEU A 116 3.57 -5.60 2.43
CA LEU A 116 2.93 -6.84 1.96
C LEU A 116 1.98 -7.44 2.99
N ARG A 117 2.32 -7.39 4.29
CA ARG A 117 1.43 -7.83 5.38
C ARG A 117 0.20 -6.94 5.53
N LEU A 118 0.36 -5.63 5.37
CA LEU A 118 -0.77 -4.69 5.33
C LEU A 118 -1.71 -5.03 4.17
N ALA A 119 -1.17 -5.21 2.96
CA ALA A 119 -1.95 -5.61 1.79
C ALA A 119 -2.63 -6.97 1.96
N ALA A 120 -1.95 -7.97 2.51
CA ALA A 120 -2.51 -9.30 2.78
C ALA A 120 -3.66 -9.27 3.80
N ARG A 121 -3.63 -8.33 4.76
CA ARG A 121 -4.74 -8.06 5.69
C ARG A 121 -5.84 -7.17 5.08
N GLY A 122 -5.75 -6.84 3.80
CA GLY A 122 -6.72 -5.97 3.12
C GLY A 122 -6.68 -4.52 3.59
N ARG A 123 -5.57 -4.06 4.20
CA ARG A 123 -5.37 -2.69 4.67
C ARG A 123 -4.95 -1.78 3.51
N LEU A 124 -5.86 -1.56 2.57
CA LEU A 124 -5.68 -0.70 1.41
C LEU A 124 -6.85 0.29 1.33
N LEU A 125 -6.53 1.58 1.32
CA LEU A 125 -7.49 2.66 1.23
C LEU A 125 -7.44 3.29 -0.16
N PRO A 126 -8.58 3.41 -0.87
CA PRO A 126 -8.62 4.24 -2.07
C PRO A 126 -8.50 5.71 -1.64
N GLY A 127 -7.71 6.47 -2.37
CA GLY A 127 -7.55 7.90 -2.14
C GLY A 127 -7.13 8.64 -3.40
N LEU A 128 -6.89 9.93 -3.27
CA LEU A 128 -6.33 10.74 -4.36
C LEU A 128 -4.93 11.22 -4.02
N THR A 129 -4.08 11.31 -5.03
CA THR A 129 -2.84 12.08 -4.96
C THR A 129 -3.15 13.57 -4.84
N PRO A 130 -2.18 14.41 -4.45
CA PRO A 130 -2.38 15.86 -4.42
C PRO A 130 -2.79 16.46 -5.78
N SER A 131 -2.44 15.79 -6.88
CA SER A 131 -2.83 16.18 -8.24
C SER A 131 -4.18 15.61 -8.68
N GLY A 132 -4.95 14.96 -7.80
CA GLY A 132 -6.30 14.48 -8.08
C GLY A 132 -6.39 13.15 -8.84
N HIS A 133 -5.33 12.35 -8.81
CA HIS A 133 -5.31 11.03 -9.45
C HIS A 133 -5.56 9.91 -8.44
N ASP A 134 -6.19 8.85 -8.90
CA ASP A 134 -6.42 7.65 -8.11
C ASP A 134 -5.12 7.03 -7.57
N ALA A 135 -5.09 6.76 -6.27
CA ALA A 135 -4.00 6.07 -5.61
C ALA A 135 -4.50 5.25 -4.42
N TRP A 136 -4.01 4.02 -4.27
CA TRP A 136 -4.16 3.33 -2.99
C TRP A 136 -3.16 3.83 -1.98
N ARG A 137 -3.54 3.76 -0.71
CA ARG A 137 -2.71 4.04 0.45
C ARG A 137 -2.75 2.85 1.40
N ALA A 138 -1.65 2.55 2.06
CA ALA A 138 -1.61 1.49 3.06
C ALA A 138 -2.37 1.94 4.32
N GLY A 139 -3.49 1.31 4.65
CA GLY A 139 -4.25 1.68 5.83
C GLY A 139 -5.66 1.11 5.89
N PRO A 140 -6.37 1.33 7.02
CA PRO A 140 -5.95 2.02 8.23
C PRO A 140 -4.76 1.32 8.93
N LEU A 141 -3.89 2.06 9.60
CA LEU A 141 -2.77 1.46 10.36
C LEU A 141 -3.15 1.27 11.83
N GLU A 142 -2.91 0.09 12.36
CA GLU A 142 -3.04 -0.19 13.79
C GLU A 142 -1.85 0.42 14.57
N PRO A 143 -1.96 0.59 15.91
CA PRO A 143 -0.86 1.10 16.72
C PRO A 143 0.45 0.31 16.53
N ASP A 144 0.38 -1.01 16.40
CA ASP A 144 1.54 -1.88 16.14
C ASP A 144 2.13 -1.65 14.74
N ASP A 145 1.30 -1.37 13.75
CA ASP A 145 1.77 -1.04 12.40
C ASP A 145 2.55 0.27 12.38
N ILE A 146 2.08 1.26 13.15
CA ILE A 146 2.74 2.56 13.33
C ILE A 146 4.05 2.38 14.09
N ALA A 147 4.03 1.59 15.18
CA ALA A 147 5.23 1.29 15.96
C ALA A 147 6.30 0.58 15.10
N HIS A 148 5.90 -0.39 14.28
CA HIS A 148 6.81 -1.08 13.38
C HIS A 148 7.38 -0.15 12.30
N LEU A 149 6.55 0.70 11.70
CA LEU A 149 6.99 1.72 10.73
C LEU A 149 8.06 2.63 11.35
N ARG A 150 7.80 3.15 12.56
CA ARG A 150 8.75 4.00 13.29
C ARG A 150 10.05 3.27 13.64
N ALA A 151 9.98 2.01 14.02
CA ALA A 151 11.17 1.21 14.31
C ALA A 151 12.03 1.02 13.06
N VAL A 152 11.43 0.75 11.89
CA VAL A 152 12.15 0.65 10.62
C VAL A 152 12.76 1.99 10.23
N ALA A 153 12.01 3.09 10.33
CA ALA A 153 12.50 4.44 10.06
C ALA A 153 13.68 4.85 10.96
N ALA A 154 13.60 4.55 12.26
CA ALA A 154 14.68 4.82 13.22
C ALA A 154 15.95 3.99 12.96
N ALA A 155 15.79 2.79 12.40
CA ALA A 155 16.89 1.90 12.03
C ALA A 155 17.50 2.23 10.65
N LEU A 156 16.83 3.02 9.82
CA LEU A 156 17.23 3.28 8.44
C LEU A 156 18.55 4.08 8.41
N PRO A 157 19.67 3.49 7.92
CA PRO A 157 20.94 4.20 7.84
C PRO A 157 20.90 5.30 6.76
N ALA A 158 21.85 6.24 6.83
CA ALA A 158 21.94 7.39 5.93
C ALA A 158 21.94 6.99 4.45
N GLU A 159 22.57 5.86 4.11
CA GLU A 159 22.64 5.34 2.75
C GLU A 159 21.25 4.97 2.20
N GLY A 160 20.30 4.64 3.09
CA GLY A 160 18.94 4.26 2.73
C GLY A 160 18.03 5.43 2.34
N HIS A 161 18.46 6.67 2.60
CA HIS A 161 17.71 7.89 2.32
C HIS A 161 18.64 9.04 1.89
N ALA A 162 19.72 8.71 1.17
CA ALA A 162 20.78 9.65 0.82
C ALA A 162 20.43 10.62 -0.31
N VAL A 163 19.29 10.49 -0.97
CA VAL A 163 18.87 11.38 -2.07
C VAL A 163 18.36 12.69 -1.49
N PRO A 164 18.95 13.85 -1.83
CA PRO A 164 18.52 15.11 -1.25
C PRO A 164 17.14 15.53 -1.76
N LEU A 165 16.39 16.21 -0.91
CA LEU A 165 15.18 16.90 -1.32
C LEU A 165 15.53 18.00 -2.36
N PRO A 166 14.66 18.24 -3.36
CA PRO A 166 14.86 19.31 -4.31
C PRO A 166 14.78 20.68 -3.62
N GLY A 167 15.48 21.67 -4.16
CA GLY A 167 15.44 23.05 -3.70
C GLY A 167 16.80 23.72 -3.55
N GLU A 168 16.77 25.04 -3.51
CA GLU A 168 17.92 25.88 -3.20
C GLU A 168 18.12 25.97 -1.68
N GLY A 169 19.38 26.15 -1.25
CA GLY A 169 19.73 26.30 0.16
C GLY A 169 20.44 25.07 0.78
N PRO A 170 20.41 24.95 2.12
CA PRO A 170 21.09 23.87 2.83
C PRO A 170 20.66 22.48 2.37
N LEU A 171 21.58 21.53 2.38
CA LEU A 171 21.29 20.13 2.05
C LEU A 171 20.28 19.55 3.04
N ARG A 172 19.13 19.11 2.53
CA ARG A 172 18.11 18.41 3.30
C ARG A 172 17.90 17.01 2.72
N LEU A 173 17.81 16.03 3.61
CA LEU A 173 17.40 14.67 3.27
C LEU A 173 15.92 14.46 3.63
N PRO A 174 15.24 13.49 3.01
CA PRO A 174 13.92 13.06 3.42
C PRO A 174 13.91 12.63 4.88
N GLU A 175 12.81 12.93 5.57
CA GLU A 175 12.56 12.39 6.90
C GLU A 175 12.24 10.88 6.78
N PRO A 176 12.95 9.99 7.49
CA PRO A 176 12.81 8.54 7.32
C PRO A 176 11.39 7.99 7.53
N GLU A 177 10.64 8.46 8.54
CA GLU A 177 9.27 8.00 8.82
C GLU A 177 8.34 8.29 7.63
N ALA A 178 8.39 9.51 7.09
CA ALA A 178 7.64 9.94 5.92
C ALA A 178 8.06 9.18 4.64
N LEU A 179 9.36 8.89 4.49
CA LEU A 179 9.86 8.14 3.33
C LEU A 179 9.40 6.67 3.37
N VAL A 180 9.48 6.03 4.53
CA VAL A 180 8.97 4.66 4.73
C VAL A 180 7.45 4.63 4.55
N ARG A 181 6.73 5.62 5.07
CA ARG A 181 5.28 5.74 4.86
C ARG A 181 4.91 5.83 3.37
N SER A 182 5.62 6.68 2.63
CA SER A 182 5.44 6.83 1.18
C SER A 182 5.72 5.52 0.42
N PHE A 183 6.75 4.77 0.82
CA PHE A 183 7.04 3.46 0.25
C PHE A 183 5.92 2.44 0.50
N LEU A 184 5.36 2.39 1.72
CA LEU A 184 4.20 1.56 2.04
C LEU A 184 3.01 1.88 1.14
N ASP A 185 2.73 3.17 0.93
CA ASP A 185 1.67 3.64 0.03
C ASP A 185 1.96 3.26 -1.44
N ALA A 186 3.21 3.30 -1.87
CA ALA A 186 3.60 2.92 -3.22
C ALA A 186 3.43 1.42 -3.50
N VAL A 187 3.76 0.56 -2.53
CA VAL A 187 3.50 -0.88 -2.62
C VAL A 187 1.99 -1.14 -2.65
N ALA A 188 1.23 -0.49 -1.76
CA ALA A 188 -0.22 -0.55 -1.72
C ALA A 188 -0.87 -0.14 -3.05
N ASP A 189 -0.36 0.90 -3.71
CA ASP A 189 -0.86 1.39 -5.01
C ASP A 189 -0.49 0.50 -6.20
N THR A 190 0.43 -0.44 -6.01
CA THR A 190 0.93 -1.30 -7.09
C THR A 190 0.17 -2.63 -7.15
N LEU A 191 -0.05 -3.29 -6.00
CA LEU A 191 -0.53 -4.68 -5.94
C LEU A 191 -1.93 -4.91 -6.55
N PRO A 192 -2.95 -4.04 -6.34
CA PRO A 192 -4.28 -4.26 -6.89
C PRO A 192 -4.37 -4.15 -8.41
N ARG A 193 -3.39 -3.50 -9.06
CA ARG A 193 -3.43 -3.10 -10.48
C ARG A 193 -2.91 -4.19 -11.41
N THR A 194 -3.51 -5.37 -11.32
CA THR A 194 -3.18 -6.50 -12.19
C THR A 194 -3.69 -6.27 -13.62
N PRO A 195 -3.14 -6.93 -14.66
CA PRO A 195 -3.62 -6.77 -16.04
C PRO A 195 -5.12 -7.03 -16.23
N ALA A 196 -5.73 -7.88 -15.39
CA ALA A 196 -7.15 -8.20 -15.45
C ALA A 196 -8.04 -7.24 -14.62
N ALA A 197 -7.46 -6.48 -13.68
CA ALA A 197 -8.22 -5.63 -12.76
C ALA A 197 -9.15 -4.62 -13.49
N PRO A 198 -8.72 -3.93 -14.58
CA PRO A 198 -9.58 -2.98 -15.27
C PRO A 198 -10.84 -3.58 -15.90
N HIS A 199 -10.77 -4.86 -16.25
CA HIS A 199 -11.84 -5.59 -16.92
C HIS A 199 -12.90 -6.10 -15.94
N THR A 200 -12.61 -6.07 -14.64
CA THR A 200 -13.51 -6.57 -13.57
C THR A 200 -14.01 -5.46 -12.66
N GLY A 201 -13.13 -4.51 -12.29
CA GLY A 201 -13.44 -3.41 -11.38
C GLY A 201 -13.59 -2.03 -12.04
N GLY A 202 -13.48 -1.95 -13.37
CA GLY A 202 -13.38 -0.67 -14.08
C GLY A 202 -11.99 -0.04 -13.95
N ARG A 203 -11.79 1.17 -14.50
CA ARG A 203 -10.45 1.78 -14.57
C ARG A 203 -9.97 2.42 -13.26
N PRO A 204 -10.78 3.21 -12.52
CA PRO A 204 -10.35 3.83 -11.26
C PRO A 204 -9.83 2.78 -10.27
N PHE A 205 -8.66 3.03 -9.68
CA PHE A 205 -8.01 2.17 -8.69
C PHE A 205 -7.55 0.80 -9.21
N ALA A 206 -7.79 0.46 -10.47
CA ALA A 206 -7.45 -0.85 -11.04
C ALA A 206 -6.56 -0.77 -12.30
N ALA A 207 -6.68 0.29 -13.11
CA ALA A 207 -5.79 0.52 -14.26
C ALA A 207 -4.39 0.95 -13.82
N ARG A 208 -3.34 0.65 -14.59
CA ARG A 208 -2.01 1.19 -14.29
C ARG A 208 -1.94 2.68 -14.61
N GLU A 209 -2.62 3.10 -15.67
CA GLU A 209 -2.70 4.50 -16.09
C GLU A 209 -3.43 5.34 -15.05
N PRO A 210 -2.95 6.57 -14.76
CA PRO A 210 -3.62 7.49 -13.86
C PRO A 210 -5.04 7.84 -14.31
N GLN A 211 -5.98 7.71 -13.37
CA GLN A 211 -7.38 8.10 -13.54
C GLN A 211 -7.64 9.40 -12.77
N PRO A 212 -7.93 10.51 -13.46
CA PRO A 212 -8.40 11.72 -12.80
C PRO A 212 -9.83 11.49 -12.28
N LEU A 213 -10.08 11.89 -11.04
CA LEU A 213 -11.40 11.75 -10.40
C LEU A 213 -11.86 13.11 -9.84
N PRO A 214 -12.20 14.06 -10.72
CA PRO A 214 -12.68 15.38 -10.29
C PRO A 214 -13.98 15.20 -9.50
N GLY A 215 -14.02 15.74 -8.28
CA GLY A 215 -15.16 15.62 -7.37
C GLY A 215 -15.11 14.43 -6.39
N ALA A 216 -14.11 13.55 -6.47
CA ALA A 216 -13.95 12.43 -5.54
C ALA A 216 -13.07 12.76 -4.31
N HIS A 217 -12.64 14.01 -4.12
CA HIS A 217 -11.81 14.41 -2.98
C HIS A 217 -12.53 14.21 -1.64
N ASP A 218 -13.77 14.67 -1.54
CA ASP A 218 -14.56 14.55 -0.32
C ASP A 218 -14.88 13.08 -0.04
N TRP A 219 -15.30 12.34 -1.07
CA TRP A 219 -15.48 10.88 -1.00
C TRP A 219 -14.21 10.16 -0.53
N ALA A 220 -13.04 10.48 -1.08
CA ALA A 220 -11.77 9.85 -0.71
C ALA A 220 -11.39 10.14 0.75
N ALA A 221 -11.60 11.37 1.22
CA ALA A 221 -11.38 11.75 2.60
C ALA A 221 -12.35 11.03 3.55
N GLU A 222 -13.61 10.88 3.15
CA GLU A 222 -14.64 10.16 3.90
C GLU A 222 -14.36 8.66 3.98
N VAL A 223 -13.91 8.02 2.90
CA VAL A 223 -13.54 6.60 2.88
C VAL A 223 -12.33 6.35 3.79
N ALA A 224 -11.31 7.21 3.74
CA ALA A 224 -10.15 7.12 4.62
C ALA A 224 -10.55 7.23 6.10
N ALA A 225 -11.32 8.28 6.45
CA ALA A 225 -11.86 8.47 7.80
C ALA A 225 -12.81 7.33 8.22
N GLY A 226 -13.41 6.64 7.25
CA GLY A 226 -14.36 5.56 7.48
C GLY A 226 -13.75 4.22 7.83
N MET A 227 -12.60 3.85 7.23
CA MET A 227 -11.93 2.61 7.60
C MET A 227 -11.08 2.73 8.88
N ASP A 228 -10.64 3.94 9.24
CA ASP A 228 -10.01 4.22 10.54
C ASP A 228 -10.96 3.94 11.73
N ALA A 229 -12.26 3.82 11.48
CA ALA A 229 -13.27 3.50 12.48
C ALA A 229 -13.21 2.04 12.98
N GLY A 230 -12.35 1.17 12.42
CA GLY A 230 -12.17 -0.20 12.94
C GLY A 230 -13.35 -1.17 12.74
N VAL A 231 -14.47 -0.70 12.16
CA VAL A 231 -15.66 -1.49 11.82
C VAL A 231 -16.11 -1.25 10.39
N ARG A 232 -16.70 -2.27 9.75
CA ARG A 232 -17.35 -2.19 8.44
C ARG A 232 -18.85 -2.41 8.58
N ILE A 233 -19.65 -1.70 7.78
CA ILE A 233 -21.11 -1.87 7.74
C ILE A 233 -21.50 -2.68 6.50
N SER A 234 -22.43 -3.63 6.65
CA SER A 234 -23.12 -4.28 5.55
C SER A 234 -24.63 -4.25 5.77
N LEU A 235 -25.40 -4.45 4.71
CA LEU A 235 -26.85 -4.60 4.79
C LEU A 235 -27.23 -6.04 4.43
N ARG A 236 -27.82 -6.77 5.38
CA ARG A 236 -28.42 -8.09 5.14
C ARG A 236 -29.90 -7.92 4.82
N LEU A 237 -30.35 -8.46 3.70
CA LEU A 237 -31.76 -8.47 3.33
C LEU A 237 -32.36 -9.82 3.69
N ASP A 238 -33.20 -9.84 4.72
CA ASP A 238 -34.00 -10.99 5.13
C ASP A 238 -35.33 -10.93 4.41
N LEU A 239 -35.41 -11.56 3.24
CA LEU A 239 -36.58 -11.51 2.37
C LEU A 239 -37.42 -12.78 2.50
N SER A 240 -38.75 -12.63 2.53
CA SER A 240 -39.66 -13.78 2.44
C SER A 240 -39.78 -14.24 0.98
N ALA A 241 -39.37 -15.48 0.69
CA ALA A 241 -39.42 -16.04 -0.65
C ALA A 241 -40.83 -16.00 -1.31
N TYR A 242 -41.88 -15.93 -0.49
CA TYR A 242 -43.27 -15.97 -0.94
C TYR A 242 -43.94 -14.59 -1.08
N ALA A 243 -43.37 -13.52 -0.50
CA ALA A 243 -43.98 -12.18 -0.51
C ALA A 243 -43.24 -11.18 -1.41
N VAL A 244 -42.02 -11.49 -1.87
CA VAL A 244 -41.20 -10.59 -2.69
C VAL A 244 -41.73 -10.44 -4.12
N PHE A 245 -42.42 -11.45 -4.65
CA PHE A 245 -42.91 -11.48 -6.04
C PHE A 245 -44.44 -11.41 -6.18
N ASP A 246 -45.19 -11.46 -5.08
CA ASP A 246 -46.64 -11.35 -5.09
C ASP A 246 -47.04 -9.86 -5.00
N ALA A 247 -47.18 -9.22 -6.16
CA ALA A 247 -47.71 -7.85 -6.29
C ALA A 247 -49.24 -7.82 -6.24
N GLY A 248 -49.86 -8.67 -5.40
CA GLY A 248 -51.30 -8.89 -5.34
C GLY A 248 -51.87 -8.62 -3.95
N ASP A 249 -52.36 -7.39 -3.78
CA ASP A 249 -53.53 -7.01 -2.97
C ASP A 249 -53.71 -7.69 -1.59
N ASP A 250 -53.15 -7.11 -0.53
CA ASP A 250 -53.93 -6.89 0.69
C ASP A 250 -53.34 -5.78 1.59
N SER A 251 -54.25 -5.08 2.25
CA SER A 251 -54.13 -3.89 3.09
C SER A 251 -53.38 -4.07 4.42
N GLY A 252 -52.27 -4.85 4.41
CA GLY A 252 -51.49 -5.19 5.59
C GLY A 252 -49.99 -5.33 5.37
N SER A 253 -49.41 -4.66 4.36
CA SER A 253 -47.97 -4.74 4.00
C SER A 253 -47.04 -4.16 5.08
N ARG A 254 -46.88 -4.88 6.19
CA ARG A 254 -45.79 -4.71 7.14
C ARG A 254 -45.02 -6.03 7.17
N ALA A 255 -43.81 -5.98 6.60
CA ALA A 255 -42.79 -7.04 6.55
C ALA A 255 -42.84 -8.03 5.37
N ALA A 256 -42.71 -7.54 4.14
CA ALA A 256 -42.29 -8.37 2.99
C ALA A 256 -40.76 -8.69 3.02
N GLY A 257 -40.01 -8.05 3.93
CA GLY A 257 -38.61 -8.34 4.23
C GLY A 257 -38.04 -7.37 5.26
N ALA A 258 -36.91 -7.71 5.88
CA ALA A 258 -36.16 -6.84 6.78
C ALA A 258 -34.80 -6.51 6.19
N ALA A 259 -34.39 -5.25 6.31
CA ALA A 259 -33.05 -4.80 5.98
C ALA A 259 -32.28 -4.61 7.29
N VAL A 260 -31.40 -5.55 7.62
CA VAL A 260 -30.65 -5.57 8.87
C VAL A 260 -29.26 -5.00 8.61
N VAL A 261 -28.94 -3.90 9.29
CA VAL A 261 -27.60 -3.33 9.27
C VAL A 261 -26.70 -4.19 10.15
N GLN A 262 -25.63 -4.73 9.58
CA GLN A 262 -24.65 -5.54 10.29
C GLN A 262 -23.33 -4.78 10.43
N VAL A 263 -22.68 -4.95 11.57
CA VAL A 263 -21.38 -4.39 11.91
C VAL A 263 -20.38 -5.54 11.94
N HIS A 264 -19.30 -5.37 11.19
CA HIS A 264 -18.19 -6.33 11.07
C HIS A 264 -16.96 -5.71 11.71
N SER A 265 -16.25 -6.49 12.52
CA SER A 265 -14.96 -6.03 13.03
C SER A 265 -13.93 -6.08 11.91
N LEU A 266 -13.16 -5.00 11.76
CA LEU A 266 -12.01 -5.01 10.85
C LEU A 266 -10.76 -5.60 11.51
N ALA A 267 -10.76 -5.79 12.84
CA ALA A 267 -9.66 -6.42 13.57
C ALA A 267 -9.81 -7.96 13.62
N ASP A 268 -11.04 -8.45 13.68
CA ASP A 268 -11.36 -9.88 13.68
C ASP A 268 -12.51 -10.17 12.68
N PRO A 269 -12.23 -10.76 11.51
CA PRO A 269 -13.24 -10.99 10.48
C PRO A 269 -14.29 -12.04 10.86
N THR A 270 -14.13 -12.74 11.99
CA THR A 270 -15.13 -13.69 12.50
C THR A 270 -16.23 -13.00 13.32
N LEU A 271 -16.01 -11.74 13.71
CA LEU A 271 -16.96 -10.98 14.52
C LEU A 271 -17.91 -10.17 13.62
N VAL A 272 -19.17 -10.61 13.61
CA VAL A 272 -20.28 -9.93 12.94
C VAL A 272 -21.45 -9.84 13.93
N THR A 273 -22.07 -8.66 14.04
CA THR A 273 -23.24 -8.45 14.89
C THR A 273 -24.24 -7.51 14.21
N ASP A 274 -25.50 -7.58 14.58
CA ASP A 274 -26.49 -6.63 14.12
C ASP A 274 -26.26 -5.28 14.81
N ALA A 275 -26.38 -4.17 14.08
CA ALA A 275 -26.16 -2.84 14.62
C ALA A 275 -27.08 -2.53 15.81
N ALA A 276 -28.29 -3.10 15.83
CA ALA A 276 -29.21 -3.01 16.95
C ALA A 276 -28.67 -3.71 18.22
N ALA A 277 -28.09 -4.90 18.09
CA ALA A 277 -27.48 -5.64 19.20
C ALA A 277 -26.22 -4.93 19.72
N LEU A 278 -25.39 -4.38 18.82
CA LEU A 278 -24.27 -3.53 19.20
C LEU A 278 -24.74 -2.29 19.98
N TRP A 279 -25.84 -1.66 19.56
CA TRP A 279 -26.39 -0.48 20.23
C TRP A 279 -26.98 -0.78 21.61
N ALA A 280 -27.57 -1.98 21.77
CA ALA A 280 -28.05 -2.49 23.04
C ALA A 280 -26.92 -2.87 24.02
N GLY A 281 -25.66 -2.85 23.57
CA GLY A 281 -24.49 -3.20 24.38
C GLY A 281 -24.21 -4.71 24.46
N GLU A 282 -24.92 -5.52 23.67
CA GLU A 282 -24.81 -6.98 23.71
C GLU A 282 -23.50 -7.50 23.08
N ALA A 283 -22.80 -6.65 22.32
CA ALA A 283 -21.57 -6.99 21.59
C ALA A 283 -20.33 -6.16 21.99
N ASP A 284 -20.44 -5.31 23.02
CA ASP A 284 -19.37 -4.36 23.41
C ASP A 284 -18.04 -5.05 23.77
N THR A 285 -18.08 -6.23 24.41
CA THR A 285 -16.88 -6.97 24.81
C THR A 285 -16.14 -7.58 23.64
N ALA A 286 -16.81 -7.83 22.51
CA ALA A 286 -16.21 -8.43 21.32
C ALA A 286 -15.69 -7.37 20.33
N PHE A 287 -16.38 -6.24 20.18
CA PHE A 287 -16.02 -5.20 19.21
C PHE A 287 -15.18 -4.05 19.79
N GLY A 288 -15.07 -3.97 21.11
CA GLY A 288 -14.27 -2.96 21.81
C GLY A 288 -15.01 -1.64 22.06
N PRO A 289 -14.43 -0.75 22.89
CA PRO A 289 -15.13 0.37 23.50
C PRO A 289 -15.52 1.50 22.53
N ARG A 290 -14.92 1.56 21.33
CA ARG A 290 -15.23 2.58 20.32
C ARG A 290 -16.26 2.13 19.28
N ALA A 291 -16.59 0.84 19.23
CA ALA A 291 -17.38 0.24 18.18
C ALA A 291 -18.74 0.91 17.94
N ARG A 292 -19.42 1.38 18.98
CA ARG A 292 -20.70 2.11 18.84
C ARG A 292 -20.54 3.48 18.17
N VAL A 293 -19.51 4.24 18.55
CA VAL A 293 -19.20 5.54 17.94
C VAL A 293 -18.80 5.34 16.48
N ASP A 294 -17.95 4.34 16.25
CA ASP A 294 -17.44 4.02 14.93
C ASP A 294 -18.53 3.50 13.99
N ALA A 295 -19.45 2.66 14.49
CA ALA A 295 -20.62 2.20 13.77
C ALA A 295 -21.60 3.35 13.47
N ALA A 296 -21.86 4.26 14.42
CA ALA A 296 -22.70 5.44 14.18
C ALA A 296 -22.12 6.35 13.09
N LEU A 297 -20.81 6.59 13.14
CA LEU A 297 -20.11 7.35 12.10
C LEU A 297 -20.17 6.61 10.75
N ALA A 298 -20.04 5.28 10.74
CA ALA A 298 -20.13 4.48 9.53
C ALA A 298 -21.53 4.48 8.91
N VAL A 299 -22.57 4.40 9.72
CA VAL A 299 -23.97 4.51 9.26
C VAL A 299 -24.27 5.91 8.76
N ARG A 300 -23.83 6.97 9.47
CA ARG A 300 -24.02 8.36 9.02
C ARG A 300 -23.36 8.63 7.68
N ARG A 301 -22.24 7.97 7.37
CA ARG A 301 -21.57 8.05 6.07
C ARG A 301 -22.31 7.31 4.95
N ALA A 302 -23.13 6.32 5.29
CA ALA A 302 -23.83 5.48 4.32
C ALA A 302 -25.23 6.00 3.94
N ALA A 303 -25.75 7.00 4.68
CA ALA A 303 -27.06 7.62 4.48
C ALA A 303 -26.94 8.95 3.73
#